data_AF-B4DA29-F1
#
_entry.id   AF-B4DA29-F1
#
_cell.length_a   1.000
_cell.length_b   1.000
_cell.length_c   1.000
_cell.angle_alpha   90.00
_cell.angle_beta   90.00
_cell.angle_gamma   90.00
#
_symmetry.space_group_name_H-M   'P 1'
#
loop_
_entity.id
_entity.type
_entity.pdbx_description
1 polymer ?
#
loop_
_entity_poly.entity_id
_entity_poly.type
_entity_poly.pdbx_seq_one_letter_code
_entity_poly.pdbx_strand_id
1 'polypeptide(L)'
;MNEQVLNRFEKWQRTAWIVGVVGCILWLIGIVVARHTAFQSYWFAWIFWNGIGFGALSILMLHILSGGAWGNVVRPTIRAAIFTIPMMAVLMIPIFFSMGDVFPWATVHGLDQAMPHKRVFLTTPWFIVRAVIYFAILITLVRIFRVHAEVGDDRISRLASGAGICIYGICMLFACTDWIMSLRAAVVHHDAGRYYDGLAVPRRPGVFRDHRDRSGARGTSRHHQATSRLG
;
A
#
# COMPACT_ATOMS: atom_id res chain seq x y z
N MET A 1 32.04 -4.03 -25.37
CA MET A 1 30.93 -4.85 -24.83
C MET A 1 30.73 -6.02 -25.77
N ASN A 2 30.78 -7.27 -25.30
CA ASN A 2 30.83 -8.45 -26.17
C ASN A 2 29.49 -8.64 -26.92
N GLU A 3 29.53 -8.91 -28.22
CA GLU A 3 28.33 -9.17 -29.05
C GLU A 3 27.44 -10.29 -28.48
N GLN A 4 28.06 -11.30 -27.88
CA GLN A 4 27.35 -12.39 -27.21
C GLN A 4 26.44 -11.90 -26.07
N VAL A 5 26.86 -10.85 -25.36
CA VAL A 5 26.08 -10.27 -24.25
C VAL A 5 24.87 -9.52 -24.80
N LEU A 6 25.05 -8.73 -25.86
CA LEU A 6 23.98 -8.00 -26.54
C LEU A 6 22.91 -8.96 -27.08
N ASN A 7 23.34 -10.00 -27.80
CA ASN A 7 22.44 -11.02 -28.34
C ASN A 7 21.63 -11.74 -27.25
N ARG A 8 22.18 -11.92 -26.04
CA ARG A 8 21.41 -12.47 -24.92
C ARG A 8 20.33 -11.49 -24.47
N PHE A 9 20.68 -10.22 -24.26
CA PHE A 9 19.70 -9.21 -23.82
C PHE A 9 18.56 -9.03 -24.82
N GLU A 10 18.85 -9.02 -26.13
CA GLU A 10 17.82 -8.95 -27.17
C GLU A 10 16.87 -10.16 -27.12
N LYS A 11 17.39 -11.37 -26.91
CA LYS A 11 16.56 -12.57 -26.75
C LYS A 11 15.65 -12.46 -25.53
N TRP A 12 16.19 -12.07 -24.37
CA TRP A 12 15.41 -11.90 -23.14
C TRP A 12 14.36 -10.80 -23.28
N GLN A 13 14.72 -9.67 -23.89
CA GLN A 13 13.80 -8.57 -24.18
C GLN A 13 12.67 -9.03 -25.12
N ARG A 14 13.00 -9.76 -26.19
CA ARG A 14 11.99 -10.28 -27.12
C ARG A 14 11.04 -11.26 -26.43
N THR A 15 11.58 -12.19 -25.64
CA THR A 15 10.75 -13.13 -24.87
C THR A 15 9.85 -12.40 -23.87
N ALA A 16 10.37 -11.39 -23.17
CA ALA A 16 9.58 -10.57 -22.25
C ALA A 16 8.44 -9.84 -22.96
N TRP A 17 8.68 -9.28 -24.15
CA TRP A 17 7.63 -8.68 -24.98
C TRP A 17 6.56 -9.68 -25.39
N ILE A 18 6.96 -10.87 -25.86
CA ILE A 18 6.01 -11.93 -26.25
C ILE A 18 5.15 -12.33 -25.05
N VAL A 19 5.77 -12.60 -23.90
CA VAL A 19 5.04 -12.95 -22.67
C VAL A 19 4.13 -11.80 -22.24
N GLY A 20 4.58 -10.56 -22.34
CA GLY A 20 3.77 -9.37 -22.03
C GLY A 20 2.55 -9.25 -22.94
N VAL A 21 2.71 -9.43 -24.26
CA VAL A 21 1.61 -9.40 -25.23
C VAL A 21 0.62 -10.52 -24.99
N VAL A 22 1.09 -11.75 -24.79
CA VAL A 22 0.24 -12.90 -24.47
C VAL A 22 -0.52 -12.65 -23.16
N GLY A 23 0.15 -12.12 -22.13
CA GLY A 23 -0.47 -11.74 -20.86
C GLY A 23 -1.56 -10.68 -21.04
N CYS A 24 -1.31 -9.64 -21.86
CA CYS A 24 -2.31 -8.63 -22.19
C CYS A 24 -3.53 -9.23 -22.92
N ILE A 25 -3.32 -10.14 -23.87
CA ILE A 25 -4.41 -10.82 -24.57
C ILE A 25 -5.25 -11.66 -23.61
N LEU A 26 -4.60 -12.45 -22.75
CA LEU A 26 -5.28 -13.26 -21.74
C LEU A 26 -6.06 -12.38 -20.75
N TRP A 27 -5.49 -11.24 -20.36
CA TRP A 27 -6.19 -10.28 -19.52
C TRP A 27 -7.42 -9.68 -20.21
N LEU A 28 -7.32 -9.30 -21.49
CA LEU A 28 -8.45 -8.81 -22.27
C LEU A 28 -9.57 -9.86 -22.41
N ILE A 29 -9.22 -11.14 -22.59
CA ILE A 29 -10.18 -12.24 -22.55
C ILE A 29 -10.85 -12.32 -21.17
N GLY A 30 -10.05 -12.20 -20.09
CA GLY A 30 -10.53 -12.18 -18.71
C GLY A 30 -11.55 -11.08 -18.44
N ILE A 31 -11.44 -9.91 -19.08
CA ILE A 31 -12.41 -8.81 -18.94
C ILE A 31 -13.80 -9.24 -19.43
N VAL A 32 -13.88 -10.05 -20.48
CA VAL A 32 -15.15 -10.54 -21.05
C VAL A 32 -15.76 -11.65 -20.20
N VAL A 33 -14.92 -12.52 -19.60
CA VAL A 33 -15.38 -13.65 -18.77
C VAL A 33 -15.79 -13.21 -17.37
N ALA A 34 -14.94 -12.43 -16.70
CA ALA A 34 -15.11 -12.03 -15.31
C ALA A 34 -14.42 -10.69 -15.06
N ARG A 35 -15.07 -9.60 -15.51
CA ARG A 35 -14.56 -8.22 -15.43
C ARG A 35 -13.98 -7.86 -14.06
N HIS A 36 -14.75 -8.10 -13.00
CA HIS A 36 -14.36 -7.75 -11.63
C HIS A 36 -13.05 -8.45 -11.22
N THR A 37 -12.97 -9.77 -11.40
CA THR A 37 -11.77 -10.55 -11.08
C THR A 37 -10.58 -10.13 -11.94
N ALA A 38 -10.79 -9.86 -13.23
CA ALA A 38 -9.72 -9.44 -14.14
C ALA A 38 -9.06 -8.12 -13.70
N PHE A 39 -9.86 -7.13 -13.27
CA PHE A 39 -9.33 -5.86 -12.78
C PHE A 39 -8.68 -5.98 -11.39
N GLN A 40 -9.19 -6.84 -10.50
CA GLN A 40 -8.54 -7.10 -9.20
C GLN A 40 -7.18 -7.78 -9.36
N SER A 41 -7.09 -8.83 -10.19
CA SER A 41 -5.82 -9.50 -10.48
C SER A 41 -4.83 -8.57 -11.17
N TYR A 42 -5.31 -7.70 -12.07
CA TYR A 42 -4.49 -6.66 -12.70
C TYR A 42 -3.92 -5.68 -11.68
N TRP A 43 -4.75 -5.16 -10.78
CA TRP A 43 -4.32 -4.22 -9.75
C TRP A 43 -3.25 -4.83 -8.83
N PHE A 44 -3.45 -6.08 -8.43
CA PHE A 44 -2.44 -6.82 -7.65
C PHE A 44 -1.11 -6.93 -8.40
N ALA A 45 -1.13 -7.36 -9.66
CA ALA A 45 0.07 -7.47 -10.48
C ALA A 45 0.75 -6.10 -10.66
N TRP A 46 -0.04 -5.05 -10.90
CA TRP A 46 0.46 -3.68 -11.04
C TRP A 46 1.16 -3.21 -9.76
N ILE A 47 0.59 -3.42 -8.57
CA ILE A 47 1.24 -3.09 -7.28
C ILE A 47 2.57 -3.84 -7.14
N PHE A 48 2.59 -5.14 -7.45
CA PHE A 48 3.80 -5.96 -7.35
C PHE A 48 4.94 -5.41 -8.21
N TRP A 49 4.67 -5.14 -9.49
CA TRP A 49 5.69 -4.62 -10.41
C TRP A 49 6.14 -3.20 -10.08
N ASN A 50 5.22 -2.36 -9.59
CA ASN A 50 5.58 -1.02 -9.10
C ASN A 50 6.50 -1.06 -7.88
N GLY A 51 6.30 -2.03 -6.97
CA GLY A 51 7.14 -2.21 -5.79
C GLY A 51 8.62 -2.37 -6.11
N ILE A 52 8.96 -3.01 -7.24
CA ILE A 52 10.34 -3.17 -7.70
C ILE A 52 10.95 -1.81 -8.07
N GLY A 53 10.23 -0.98 -8.84
CA GLY A 53 10.70 0.34 -9.23
C GLY A 53 10.86 1.28 -8.04
N PHE A 54 9.86 1.33 -7.15
CA PHE A 54 9.88 2.18 -5.95
C PHE A 54 10.98 1.76 -4.97
N GLY A 55 11.12 0.45 -4.74
CA GLY A 55 12.19 -0.11 -3.92
C GLY A 55 13.58 0.17 -4.50
N ALA A 56 13.76 0.06 -5.81
CA ALA A 56 15.02 0.40 -6.45
C ALA A 56 15.36 1.89 -6.28
N LEU A 57 14.36 2.79 -6.41
CA LEU A 57 14.57 4.22 -6.25
C LEU A 57 14.97 4.57 -4.81
N SER A 58 14.33 3.97 -3.80
CA SER A 58 14.69 4.19 -2.40
C SER A 58 16.08 3.66 -2.06
N ILE A 59 16.43 2.46 -2.55
CA ILE A 59 17.77 1.87 -2.38
C ILE A 59 18.82 2.74 -3.06
N LEU A 60 18.55 3.31 -4.24
CA LEU A 60 19.46 4.23 -4.93
C LEU A 60 19.81 5.43 -4.06
N MET A 61 18.80 6.12 -3.53
CA MET A 61 18.99 7.30 -2.68
C MET A 61 19.73 6.95 -1.40
N LEU A 62 19.38 5.83 -0.75
CA LEU A 62 20.08 5.33 0.43
C LEU A 62 21.54 5.01 0.15
N HIS A 63 21.82 4.41 -1.01
CA HIS A 63 23.18 4.07 -1.41
C HIS A 63 24.02 5.34 -1.66
N ILE A 64 23.46 6.37 -2.32
CA ILE A 64 24.16 7.65 -2.53
C ILE A 64 24.47 8.34 -1.18
N LEU A 65 23.58 8.22 -0.20
CA LEU A 65 23.81 8.78 1.14
C LEU A 65 24.87 8.02 1.95
N SER A 66 24.91 6.70 1.83
CA SER A 66 25.81 5.83 2.60
C SER A 66 27.20 5.66 1.99
N GLY A 67 27.35 5.77 0.66
CA GLY A 67 28.64 5.75 -0.03
C GLY A 67 29.38 4.40 -0.03
N GLY A 68 28.74 3.28 0.36
CA GLY A 68 29.40 1.98 0.51
C GLY A 68 29.68 1.26 -0.82
N ALA A 69 30.84 0.61 -0.96
CA ALA A 69 31.27 -0.04 -2.22
C ALA A 69 30.30 -1.12 -2.78
N TRP A 70 29.42 -1.69 -1.95
CA TRP A 70 28.42 -2.69 -2.35
C TRP A 70 27.49 -2.20 -3.47
N GLY A 71 27.20 -0.89 -3.51
CA GLY A 71 26.31 -0.36 -4.54
C GLY A 71 26.91 -0.36 -5.94
N ASN A 72 28.24 -0.45 -6.10
CA ASN A 72 28.86 -0.52 -7.42
C ASN A 72 28.40 -1.73 -8.23
N VAL A 73 28.16 -2.85 -7.54
CA VAL A 73 27.66 -4.09 -8.16
C VAL A 73 26.17 -3.99 -8.50
N VAL A 74 25.38 -3.33 -7.66
CA VAL A 74 23.91 -3.28 -7.77
C VAL A 74 23.42 -2.10 -8.61
N ARG A 75 24.23 -1.05 -8.76
CA ARG A 75 23.93 0.20 -9.48
C ARG A 75 23.36 -0.01 -10.88
N PRO A 76 23.91 -0.90 -11.74
CA PRO A 76 23.35 -1.12 -13.07
C PRO A 76 21.93 -1.68 -13.02
N THR A 77 21.67 -2.63 -12.13
CA THR A 77 20.36 -3.27 -11.95
C THR A 77 19.34 -2.29 -11.37
N ILE A 78 19.71 -1.53 -10.33
CA ILE A 78 18.86 -0.50 -9.74
C ILE A 78 18.51 0.56 -10.78
N ARG A 79 19.49 0.99 -11.60
CA ARG A 79 19.25 1.98 -12.64
C ARG A 79 18.27 1.48 -13.69
N ALA A 80 18.38 0.22 -14.12
CA ALA A 80 17.40 -0.38 -15.01
C ALA A 80 16.00 -0.45 -14.36
N ALA A 81 15.93 -0.81 -13.08
CA ALA A 81 14.67 -0.96 -12.35
C ALA A 81 13.91 0.37 -12.17
N ILE A 82 14.60 1.48 -11.87
CA ILE A 82 13.92 2.79 -11.70
C ILE A 82 13.32 3.32 -13.00
N PHE A 83 13.85 2.91 -14.16
CA PHE A 83 13.31 3.31 -15.47
C PHE A 83 12.03 2.56 -15.84
N THR A 84 11.58 1.61 -15.02
CA THR A 84 10.25 1.01 -15.16
C THR A 84 9.14 1.90 -14.62
N ILE A 85 9.45 2.87 -13.76
CA ILE A 85 8.44 3.76 -13.12
C ILE A 85 7.60 4.53 -14.15
N PRO A 86 8.15 5.18 -15.19
CA PRO A 86 7.35 5.86 -16.20
C PRO A 86 6.43 4.91 -16.98
N MET A 87 6.91 3.70 -17.27
CA MET A 87 6.10 2.67 -17.93
C MET A 87 4.94 2.22 -17.03
N MET A 88 5.18 2.05 -15.74
CA MET A 88 4.14 1.68 -14.77
C MET A 88 3.08 2.77 -14.58
N ALA A 89 3.45 4.05 -14.75
CA ALA A 89 2.50 5.16 -14.77
C ALA A 89 1.52 5.03 -15.95
N VAL A 90 2.00 4.64 -17.14
CA VAL A 90 1.14 4.40 -18.31
C VAL A 90 0.23 3.19 -18.09
N LEU A 91 0.77 2.11 -17.49
CA LEU A 91 -0.02 0.94 -17.11
C LEU A 91 -1.03 1.23 -15.99
N MET A 92 -1.04 2.41 -15.38
CA MET A 92 -2.13 2.77 -14.47
C MET A 92 -3.40 3.15 -15.23
N ILE A 93 -3.31 3.62 -16.49
CA ILE A 93 -4.44 4.19 -17.24
C ILE A 93 -5.67 3.27 -17.32
N PRO A 94 -5.54 1.95 -17.59
CA PRO A 94 -6.70 1.06 -17.67
C PRO A 94 -7.57 1.03 -16.40
N ILE A 95 -6.98 1.29 -15.22
CA ILE A 95 -7.71 1.27 -13.95
C ILE A 95 -8.76 2.37 -13.86
N PHE A 96 -8.51 3.53 -14.48
CA PHE A 96 -9.39 4.69 -14.38
C PHE A 96 -10.73 4.44 -15.07
N PHE A 97 -10.79 3.53 -16.04
CA PHE A 97 -12.02 3.12 -16.70
C PHE A 97 -12.85 2.11 -15.88
N SER A 98 -12.28 1.50 -14.83
CA SER A 98 -12.96 0.46 -14.04
C SER A 98 -12.64 0.52 -12.54
N MET A 99 -12.67 1.73 -11.98
CA MET A 99 -12.38 1.91 -10.55
C MET A 99 -13.38 1.19 -9.64
N GLY A 100 -14.66 1.11 -10.03
CA GLY A 100 -15.68 0.41 -9.24
C GLY A 100 -15.45 -1.09 -9.08
N ASP A 101 -14.71 -1.72 -10.00
CA ASP A 101 -14.37 -3.14 -9.92
C ASP A 101 -13.20 -3.44 -8.97
N VAL A 102 -12.38 -2.43 -8.67
CA VAL A 102 -11.17 -2.58 -7.86
C VAL A 102 -11.33 -1.95 -6.48
N PHE A 103 -11.96 -0.78 -6.44
CA PHE A 103 -12.16 0.01 -5.26
C PHE A 103 -13.63 -0.04 -4.85
N PRO A 104 -13.95 -0.71 -3.74
CA PRO A 104 -15.34 -0.79 -3.27
C PRO A 104 -15.97 0.58 -3.03
N TRP A 105 -15.18 1.57 -2.62
CA TRP A 105 -15.62 2.95 -2.39
C TRP A 105 -15.99 3.72 -3.68
N ALA A 106 -15.53 3.27 -4.85
CA ALA A 106 -15.82 3.91 -6.14
C ALA A 106 -17.17 3.45 -6.74
N THR A 107 -17.91 2.57 -6.06
CA THR A 107 -19.27 2.18 -6.43
C THR A 107 -20.29 3.19 -5.92
N VAL A 108 -21.49 3.21 -6.52
CA VAL A 108 -22.56 4.19 -6.21
C VAL A 108 -22.90 4.25 -4.71
N HIS A 109 -22.85 3.13 -4.01
CA HIS A 109 -23.14 3.01 -2.57
C HIS A 109 -21.90 2.78 -1.70
N GLY A 110 -20.71 2.79 -2.29
CA GLY A 110 -19.47 2.37 -1.63
C GLY A 110 -19.03 3.26 -0.47
N LEU A 111 -19.53 4.49 -0.41
CA LEU A 111 -19.21 5.48 0.61
C LEU A 111 -20.38 5.80 1.55
N ASP A 112 -21.55 5.18 1.35
CA ASP A 112 -22.77 5.48 2.12
C ASP A 112 -22.63 5.10 3.60
N GLN A 113 -21.78 4.13 3.92
CA GLN A 113 -21.45 3.73 5.28
C GLN A 113 -20.12 4.31 5.76
N ALA A 114 -19.35 4.97 4.89
CA ALA A 114 -18.05 5.53 5.24
C ALA A 114 -18.18 6.82 6.07
N MET A 115 -17.22 7.00 6.99
CA MET A 115 -17.10 8.21 7.81
C MET A 115 -17.03 9.48 6.93
N PRO A 116 -17.62 10.62 7.33
CA PRO A 116 -17.73 11.81 6.48
C PRO A 116 -16.39 12.31 5.91
N HIS A 117 -15.31 12.28 6.70
CA HIS A 117 -13.98 12.71 6.24
C HIS A 117 -13.40 11.82 5.14
N LYS A 118 -13.76 10.52 5.10
CA LYS A 118 -13.34 9.60 4.03
C LYS A 118 -13.99 9.96 2.71
N ARG A 119 -15.24 10.44 2.73
CA ARG A 119 -15.98 10.84 1.52
C ARG A 119 -15.34 12.04 0.82
N VAL A 120 -14.77 12.97 1.59
CA VAL A 120 -14.03 14.12 1.04
C VAL A 120 -12.71 13.67 0.40
N PHE A 121 -12.01 12.71 1.03
CA PHE A 121 -10.71 12.24 0.57
C PHE A 121 -10.79 11.25 -0.62
N LEU A 122 -11.80 10.38 -0.64
CA LEU A 122 -12.01 9.31 -1.62
C LEU A 122 -13.02 9.69 -2.70
N THR A 123 -12.82 10.84 -3.34
CA THR A 123 -13.53 11.15 -4.58
C THR A 123 -12.68 10.73 -5.78
N THR A 124 -13.32 10.14 -6.79
CA THR A 124 -12.67 9.67 -8.03
C THR A 124 -11.75 10.73 -8.68
N PRO A 125 -12.20 11.98 -8.94
CA PRO A 125 -11.31 12.98 -9.53
C PRO A 125 -10.13 13.34 -8.62
N TRP A 126 -10.35 13.44 -7.31
CA TRP A 126 -9.29 13.77 -6.36
C TRP A 126 -8.24 12.66 -6.24
N PHE A 127 -8.67 11.40 -6.31
CA PHE A 127 -7.77 10.24 -6.37
C PHE A 127 -6.88 10.28 -7.63
N ILE A 128 -7.46 10.60 -8.79
CA ILE A 128 -6.71 10.68 -10.06
C ILE A 128 -5.66 11.79 -9.98
N VAL A 129 -6.03 12.97 -9.50
CA VAL A 129 -5.09 14.10 -9.33
C VAL A 129 -3.93 13.70 -8.43
N ARG A 130 -4.21 13.07 -7.29
CA ARG A 130 -3.17 12.59 -6.36
C ARG A 130 -2.25 11.54 -7.01
N ALA A 131 -2.81 10.58 -7.73
CA ALA A 131 -2.03 9.59 -8.47
C ALA A 131 -1.08 10.24 -9.49
N VAL A 132 -1.56 11.23 -10.25
CA VAL A 132 -0.74 11.99 -11.21
C VAL A 132 0.38 12.74 -10.48
N ILE A 133 0.08 13.37 -9.34
CA ILE A 133 1.09 14.07 -8.53
C ILE A 133 2.17 13.10 -8.03
N TYR A 134 1.80 11.91 -7.54
CA TYR A 134 2.76 10.92 -7.07
C TYR A 134 3.70 10.46 -8.18
N PHE A 135 3.15 10.11 -9.35
CA PHE A 135 3.99 9.74 -10.49
C PHE A 135 4.82 10.91 -11.02
N ALA A 136 4.31 12.14 -11.01
CA ALA A 136 5.09 13.32 -11.40
C ALA A 136 6.30 13.53 -10.49
N ILE A 137 6.13 13.38 -9.17
CA ILE A 137 7.22 13.44 -8.19
C ILE A 137 8.24 12.32 -8.45
N LEU A 138 7.78 11.07 -8.58
CA LEU A 138 8.66 9.92 -8.77
C LEU A 138 9.44 9.99 -10.10
N ILE A 139 8.77 10.36 -11.20
CA ILE A 139 9.41 10.55 -12.51
C ILE A 139 10.43 11.69 -12.44
N THR A 140 10.11 12.77 -11.72
CA THR A 140 11.05 13.88 -11.52
C THR A 140 12.30 13.43 -10.78
N LEU A 141 12.15 12.67 -9.69
CA LEU A 141 13.28 12.08 -8.95
C LEU A 141 14.13 11.17 -9.86
N VAL A 142 13.49 10.29 -10.64
CA VAL A 142 14.20 9.43 -11.62
C VAL A 142 14.99 10.26 -12.63
N ARG A 143 14.42 11.35 -13.15
CA ARG A 143 15.11 12.25 -14.09
C ARG A 143 16.30 12.95 -13.46
N ILE A 144 16.17 13.46 -12.23
CA ILE A 144 17.26 14.10 -11.49
C ILE A 144 18.43 13.12 -11.34
N PHE A 145 18.17 11.90 -10.85
CA PHE A 145 19.22 10.91 -10.63
C PHE A 145 19.82 10.35 -11.93
N ARG A 146 19.06 10.36 -13.02
CA ARG A 146 19.60 10.07 -14.36
C ARG A 146 20.64 11.13 -14.76
N VAL A 147 20.31 12.41 -14.66
CA VAL A 147 21.21 13.52 -15.06
C VAL A 147 22.44 13.58 -14.16
N HIS A 148 22.27 13.46 -12.85
CA HIS A 148 23.40 13.53 -11.92
C HIS A 148 24.41 12.40 -12.14
N ALA A 149 23.93 11.24 -12.58
CA ALA A 149 24.80 10.14 -12.93
C ALA A 149 25.63 10.36 -14.20
N GLU A 150 25.23 11.30 -15.06
CA GLU A 150 26.00 11.71 -16.24
C GLU A 150 27.01 12.81 -15.89
N VAL A 151 26.66 13.72 -14.98
CA VAL A 151 27.50 14.86 -14.55
C VAL A 151 28.61 14.46 -13.56
N GLY A 152 28.34 13.52 -12.65
CA GLY A 152 29.34 13.01 -11.70
C GLY A 152 29.63 13.91 -10.49
N ASP A 153 28.74 14.85 -10.13
CA ASP A 153 28.90 15.67 -8.92
C ASP A 153 28.32 14.97 -7.67
N ASP A 154 29.22 14.49 -6.81
CA ASP A 154 28.88 13.77 -5.56
C ASP A 154 28.16 14.65 -4.53
N ARG A 155 28.47 15.95 -4.46
CA ARG A 155 27.86 16.85 -3.46
C ARG A 155 26.40 17.09 -3.80
N ILE A 156 26.11 17.42 -5.05
CA ILE A 156 24.74 17.67 -5.51
C ILE A 156 23.91 16.37 -5.43
N SER A 157 24.51 15.23 -5.78
CA SER A 157 23.86 13.91 -5.68
C SER A 157 23.45 13.55 -4.25
N ARG A 158 24.31 13.84 -3.26
CA ARG A 158 24.01 13.62 -1.83
C ARG A 158 22.90 14.53 -1.32
N LEU A 159 22.93 15.82 -1.67
CA LEU A 159 21.89 16.77 -1.26
C LEU A 159 20.52 16.39 -1.88
N ALA A 160 20.51 16.06 -3.17
CA ALA A 160 19.32 15.59 -3.87
C ALA A 160 18.79 14.28 -3.30
N SER A 161 19.65 13.36 -2.87
CA SER A 161 19.24 12.11 -2.20
C SER A 161 18.66 12.36 -0.81
N GLY A 162 19.22 13.29 -0.04
CA GLY A 162 18.70 13.67 1.27
C GLY A 162 17.31 14.31 1.20
N ALA A 163 17.10 15.26 0.28
CA ALA A 163 15.78 15.82 0.05
C ALA A 163 14.82 14.78 -0.58
N GLY A 164 15.33 14.03 -1.55
CA GLY A 164 14.59 13.04 -2.32
C GLY A 164 14.01 11.93 -1.46
N ILE A 165 14.74 11.40 -0.48
CA ILE A 165 14.24 10.33 0.40
C ILE A 165 13.11 10.81 1.31
N CYS A 166 13.15 12.05 1.78
CA CYS A 166 12.07 12.65 2.57
C CYS A 166 10.80 12.84 1.73
N ILE A 167 10.95 13.42 0.53
CA ILE A 167 9.85 13.60 -0.43
C ILE A 167 9.26 12.24 -0.82
N TYR A 168 10.12 11.26 -1.11
CA TYR A 168 9.72 9.89 -1.44
C TYR A 168 8.96 9.23 -0.29
N GLY A 169 9.43 9.35 0.96
CA GLY A 169 8.77 8.76 2.13
C GLY A 169 7.34 9.30 2.33
N ILE A 170 7.16 10.62 2.21
CA ILE A 170 5.83 11.25 2.29
C ILE A 170 4.96 10.82 1.10
N CYS A 171 5.50 10.88 -0.13
CA CYS A 171 4.81 10.47 -1.34
C CYS A 171 4.31 9.01 -1.21
N MET A 172 5.18 8.10 -0.76
CA MET A 172 4.86 6.68 -0.62
C MET A 172 3.85 6.42 0.51
N LEU A 173 3.88 7.20 1.59
CA LEU A 173 2.87 7.11 2.65
C LEU A 173 1.47 7.36 2.10
N PHE A 174 1.30 8.43 1.32
CA PHE A 174 0.04 8.74 0.69
C PHE A 174 -0.33 7.73 -0.41
N ALA A 175 0.63 7.35 -1.26
CA ALA A 175 0.40 6.36 -2.32
C ALA A 175 -0.04 5.00 -1.76
N CYS A 176 0.57 4.49 -0.68
CA CYS A 176 0.14 3.28 0.01
C CYS A 176 -1.28 3.41 0.60
N THR A 177 -1.59 4.58 1.15
CA THR A 177 -2.93 4.86 1.67
C THR A 177 -3.97 4.79 0.56
N ASP A 178 -3.66 5.38 -0.59
CA ASP A 178 -4.55 5.41 -1.74
C ASP A 178 -4.66 4.07 -2.45
N TRP A 179 -3.57 3.35 -2.65
CA TRP A 179 -3.56 2.18 -3.54
C TRP A 179 -3.82 0.86 -2.82
N ILE A 180 -3.48 0.78 -1.53
CA ILE A 180 -3.57 -0.45 -0.74
C ILE A 180 -4.65 -0.29 0.34
N MET A 181 -4.52 0.71 1.21
CA MET A 181 -5.45 0.86 2.33
C MET A 181 -6.87 1.21 1.86
N SER A 182 -7.00 1.97 0.77
CA SER A 182 -8.31 2.36 0.25
C SER A 182 -9.15 1.17 -0.24
N LEU A 183 -8.53 0.03 -0.58
CA LEU A 183 -9.26 -1.20 -0.93
C LEU A 183 -10.21 -1.66 0.19
N ARG A 184 -9.91 -1.31 1.45
CA ARG A 184 -10.74 -1.63 2.62
C ARG A 184 -11.54 -0.44 3.15
N ALA A 185 -11.50 0.71 2.48
CA ALA A 185 -12.07 1.95 3.03
C ALA A 185 -13.60 1.94 3.16
N ALA A 186 -14.30 1.15 2.34
CA ALA A 186 -15.76 1.00 2.39
C ALA A 186 -16.25 0.15 3.57
N VAL A 187 -15.39 -0.66 4.19
CA VAL A 187 -15.77 -1.52 5.31
C VAL A 187 -15.82 -0.68 6.59
N VAL A 188 -17.04 -0.29 7.01
CA VAL A 188 -17.31 0.32 8.31
C VAL A 188 -18.07 -0.66 9.18
N HIS A 189 -17.38 -1.17 10.20
CA HIS A 189 -17.78 -1.67 11.53
C HIS A 189 -19.04 -2.54 11.76
N HIS A 190 -19.98 -2.74 10.83
CA HIS A 190 -21.12 -3.63 11.08
C HIS A 190 -20.74 -5.12 10.90
N ASP A 191 -19.84 -5.44 9.97
CA ASP A 191 -19.28 -6.79 9.79
C ASP A 191 -17.94 -7.02 10.51
N ALA A 192 -17.29 -5.95 10.99
CA ALA A 192 -16.09 -6.08 11.80
C ALA A 192 -16.38 -6.86 13.09
N GLY A 193 -17.56 -6.63 13.70
CA GLY A 193 -18.07 -7.44 14.82
C GLY A 193 -18.05 -8.92 14.47
N ARG A 194 -18.58 -9.32 13.31
CA ARG A 194 -18.57 -10.71 12.83
C ARG A 194 -17.18 -11.32 12.64
N TYR A 195 -16.22 -10.55 12.10
CA TYR A 195 -14.84 -11.03 11.91
C TYR A 195 -14.05 -11.15 13.23
N TYR A 196 -14.29 -10.27 14.20
CA TYR A 196 -13.67 -10.37 15.54
C TYR A 196 -14.42 -11.33 16.48
N ASP A 197 -15.72 -11.54 16.30
CA ASP A 197 -16.54 -12.52 17.02
C ASP A 197 -16.17 -13.96 16.64
N GLY A 198 -15.78 -14.21 15.38
CA GLY A 198 -15.26 -15.51 14.95
C GLY A 198 -13.89 -15.87 15.54
N LEU A 199 -13.14 -14.87 16.02
CA LEU A 199 -11.87 -15.00 16.74
C LEU A 199 -12.03 -14.82 18.25
N ALA A 200 -13.26 -14.63 18.75
CA ALA A 200 -13.54 -14.71 20.17
C ALA A 200 -13.25 -16.15 20.62
N VAL A 201 -12.03 -16.36 21.14
CA VAL A 201 -11.66 -17.58 21.86
C VAL A 201 -12.80 -17.85 22.85
N PRO A 202 -13.43 -19.04 22.82
CA PRO A 202 -14.50 -19.35 23.75
C PRO A 202 -13.98 -19.09 25.15
N ARG A 203 -14.55 -18.10 25.85
CA ARG A 203 -14.23 -17.89 27.26
C ARG A 203 -14.67 -19.15 27.98
N ARG A 204 -13.71 -20.04 28.29
CA ARG A 204 -13.97 -21.20 29.14
C ARG A 204 -14.50 -20.67 30.46
N PRO A 205 -15.73 -21.02 30.87
CA PRO A 205 -16.21 -20.64 32.19
C PRO A 205 -15.32 -21.33 33.21
N GLY A 206 -14.57 -20.56 34.01
CA GLY A 206 -13.90 -21.08 35.21
C GLY A 206 -12.40 -20.80 35.38
N VAL A 207 -11.70 -20.16 34.44
CA VAL A 207 -10.21 -20.03 34.55
C VAL A 207 -9.75 -18.70 35.19
N PHE A 208 -10.60 -17.67 35.29
CA PHE A 208 -10.24 -16.42 35.97
C PHE A 208 -11.26 -16.10 37.07
N ARG A 209 -10.95 -16.51 38.30
CA ARG A 209 -11.71 -16.14 39.49
C ARG A 209 -11.18 -14.79 39.95
N ASP A 210 -11.97 -13.74 39.80
CA ASP A 210 -11.62 -12.39 40.24
C ASP A 210 -11.42 -12.39 41.77
N HIS A 211 -10.25 -11.94 42.22
CA HIS A 211 -9.87 -11.95 43.63
C HIS A 211 -10.45 -10.77 44.43
N ARG A 212 -11.27 -9.91 43.81
CA ARG A 212 -11.84 -8.71 44.45
C ARG A 212 -12.99 -8.94 45.42
N ASP A 213 -13.51 -10.16 45.54
CA ASP A 213 -14.74 -10.42 46.33
C ASP A 213 -14.49 -10.79 47.81
N ARG A 214 -13.26 -10.66 48.32
CA ARG A 214 -12.92 -11.05 49.71
C ARG A 214 -12.93 -9.93 50.74
N SER A 215 -13.21 -8.68 50.37
CA SER A 215 -13.13 -7.52 51.28
C SER A 215 -14.49 -7.07 51.87
N GLY A 216 -15.61 -7.71 51.55
CA GLY A 216 -16.95 -7.28 52.01
C GLY A 216 -17.51 -7.97 53.27
N ALA A 217 -16.84 -8.98 53.83
CA ALA A 217 -17.41 -9.80 54.90
C ALA A 217 -16.55 -9.80 56.16
N ARG A 218 -16.52 -8.66 56.88
CA ARG A 218 -16.22 -8.62 58.32
C ARG A 218 -16.57 -7.25 58.93
N GLY A 219 -17.57 -7.24 59.81
CA GLY A 219 -18.05 -6.09 60.58
C GLY A 219 -19.37 -5.57 59.99
N THR A 220 -20.52 -5.62 60.64
CA THR A 220 -20.80 -5.44 62.07
C THR A 220 -22.10 -6.16 62.45
N SER A 221 -22.04 -7.01 63.47
CA SER A 221 -23.19 -7.48 64.23
C SER A 221 -23.38 -6.61 65.46
N ARG A 222 -24.65 -6.38 65.85
CA ARG A 222 -25.17 -5.71 67.07
C ARG A 222 -25.47 -4.21 66.93
N HIS A 223 -26.76 -3.86 66.80
CA HIS A 223 -27.55 -3.36 67.93
C HIS A 223 -29.03 -3.11 67.53
N HIS A 224 -29.92 -3.48 68.45
CA HIS A 224 -31.32 -3.07 68.64
C HIS A 224 -32.45 -3.56 67.73
N GLN A 225 -33.01 -4.72 68.12
CA GLN A 225 -34.45 -4.89 68.30
C GLN A 225 -34.95 -4.05 69.48
N ALA A 226 -36.07 -3.33 69.28
CA ALA A 226 -37.08 -2.78 70.21
C ALA A 226 -37.62 -1.53 69.50
N THR A 227 -38.86 -1.45 69.01
CA THR A 227 -40.11 -1.63 69.74
C THR A 227 -41.26 -1.81 68.75
N SER A 228 -42.19 -2.72 69.08
CA SER A 228 -43.56 -2.70 68.60
C SER A 228 -44.47 -2.70 69.82
N ARG A 229 -45.57 -1.95 69.76
CA ARG A 229 -46.70 -1.84 70.72
C ARG A 229 -46.59 -0.70 71.74
N LEU A 230 -47.39 0.34 71.53
CA LEU A 230 -48.45 0.85 72.43
C LEU A 230 -48.98 2.18 71.85
N GLY A 231 -50.29 2.28 71.60
CA GLY A 231 -50.97 3.50 71.15
C GLY A 231 -51.81 3.30 69.91
#